data_AF-A0A816QTP9-F1
#
_entry.id   AF-A0A816QTP9-F1
#
_cell.length_a   1.000
_cell.length_b   1.000
_cell.length_c   1.000
_cell.angle_alpha   90.00
_cell.angle_beta   90.00
_cell.angle_gamma   90.00
#
_symmetry.space_group_name_H-M   'P 1'
#
loop_
_entity.id
_entity.type
_entity.pdbx_description
1 polymer ?
#
loop_
_entity_poly.entity_id
_entity_poly.type
_entity_poly.pdbx_seq_one_letter_code
_entity_poly.pdbx_strand_id
1 'polypeptide(L)'
;SSAKLDLSGINLINNMLTQYDLSVKDKTPSDEIQVTIGLWRSCFSMLQSTKCLNIPSSCTLPNGESSSLCQKMMAARAFVTVACIISGASAICLFAYILQSINKYQKVIIISKILTFSSLLAGVIGITLGIVSTTDNGGLPIKISVSVGAILAILAVAINLIGAVLSLLVR
;
A
#
# COMPACT_ATOMS: atom_id res chain seq x y z
N SER A 1 -24.50 -13.16 4.17
CA SER A 1 -23.34 -12.86 5.00
C SER A 1 -23.40 -11.38 5.34
N SER A 2 -23.85 -11.05 6.54
CA SER A 2 -24.06 -9.65 6.95
C SER A 2 -22.70 -9.02 7.22
N ALA A 3 -22.33 -8.01 6.44
CA ALA A 3 -21.14 -7.22 6.68
C ALA A 3 -21.29 -6.55 8.06
N LYS A 4 -20.61 -7.08 9.08
CA LYS A 4 -20.39 -6.36 10.33
C LYS A 4 -19.65 -5.09 9.95
N LEU A 5 -20.30 -3.93 10.08
CA LEU A 5 -19.63 -2.63 9.94
C LEU A 5 -18.41 -2.63 10.85
N ASP A 6 -17.22 -2.51 10.26
CA ASP A 6 -15.97 -2.40 11.01
C ASP A 6 -15.86 -0.97 11.56
N LEU A 7 -16.58 -0.69 12.67
CA LEU A 7 -16.56 0.60 13.37
C LEU A 7 -15.14 1.05 13.78
N SER A 8 -14.16 0.13 13.76
CA SER A 8 -12.78 0.44 14.12
C SER A 8 -12.10 1.41 13.15
N GLY A 9 -12.45 1.38 11.85
CA GLY A 9 -11.90 2.30 10.85
C GLY A 9 -12.38 3.73 11.05
N ILE A 10 -13.67 3.90 11.37
CA ILE A 10 -14.29 5.20 11.63
C ILE A 10 -13.68 5.84 12.89
N ASN A 11 -13.53 5.06 13.96
CA ASN A 11 -12.90 5.53 15.19
C ASN A 11 -11.43 5.93 15.00
N LEU A 12 -10.69 5.24 14.13
CA LEU A 12 -9.32 5.61 13.80
C LEU A 12 -9.25 6.95 13.05
N ILE A 13 -10.11 7.16 12.06
CA ILE A 13 -10.18 8.43 11.32
C ILE A 13 -10.61 9.57 12.24
N ASN A 14 -11.64 9.34 13.07
CA ASN A 14 -12.10 10.34 14.04
C ASN A 14 -11.01 10.69 15.06
N ASN A 15 -10.24 9.71 15.56
CA ASN A 15 -9.11 9.98 16.44
C ASN A 15 -7.98 10.75 15.74
N MET A 16 -7.70 10.46 14.47
CA MET A 16 -6.75 11.25 13.69
C MET A 16 -7.25 12.68 13.42
N LEU A 17 -8.56 12.89 13.32
CA LEU A 17 -9.14 14.23 13.18
C LEU A 17 -9.12 15.00 14.50
N THR A 18 -9.48 14.35 15.61
CA THR A 18 -9.51 14.98 16.95
C THR A 18 -8.12 15.27 17.50
N GLN A 19 -7.15 14.38 17.28
CA GLN A 19 -5.76 14.60 17.73
C GLN A 19 -5.12 15.85 17.10
N TYR A 20 -5.58 16.26 15.92
CA TYR A 20 -5.00 17.38 15.17
C TYR A 20 -5.87 18.64 15.16
N ASP A 21 -6.84 18.71 16.08
CA ASP A 21 -7.77 19.84 16.26
C ASP A 21 -8.43 20.29 14.94
N LEU A 22 -8.65 19.33 14.04
CA LEU A 22 -9.53 19.51 12.87
C LEU A 22 -10.97 19.35 13.38
N SER A 23 -11.34 20.17 14.35
CA SER A 23 -12.68 20.20 14.90
C SER A 23 -13.62 20.69 13.80
N VAL A 24 -14.42 19.77 13.27
CA VAL A 24 -15.47 20.01 12.25
C VAL A 24 -16.61 20.89 12.82
N LYS A 25 -16.37 21.63 13.90
CA LYS A 25 -17.40 22.42 14.60
C LYS A 25 -17.70 23.77 13.97
N ASP A 26 -16.81 24.31 13.12
CA ASP A 26 -16.96 25.67 12.56
C ASP A 26 -17.15 25.73 11.03
N LYS A 27 -17.42 24.61 10.36
CA LYS A 27 -17.57 24.62 8.89
C LYS A 27 -19.01 24.52 8.43
N THR A 28 -19.38 25.47 7.58
CA THR A 28 -20.61 25.48 6.77
C THR A 28 -20.75 24.17 5.97
N PRO A 29 -21.98 23.67 5.77
CA PRO A 29 -22.27 22.34 5.20
C PRO A 29 -21.87 22.14 3.72
N SER A 30 -21.19 23.10 3.07
CA SER A 30 -20.75 22.98 1.66
C SER A 30 -19.26 22.65 1.48
N ASP A 31 -18.48 22.53 2.55
CA ASP A 31 -17.06 22.18 2.46
C ASP A 31 -16.89 20.65 2.47
N GLU A 32 -16.91 20.01 1.29
CA GLU A 32 -16.56 18.59 1.17
C GLU A 32 -15.07 18.40 1.53
N ILE A 33 -14.81 17.74 2.66
CA ILE A 33 -13.45 17.33 3.05
C ILE A 33 -13.06 16.11 2.21
N GLN A 34 -12.09 16.27 1.33
CA GLN A 34 -11.53 15.14 0.57
C GLN A 34 -10.42 14.49 1.39
N VAL A 35 -10.59 13.20 1.69
CA VAL A 35 -9.60 12.39 2.40
C VAL A 35 -8.94 11.44 1.40
N THR A 36 -7.62 11.55 1.26
CA THR A 36 -6.81 10.62 0.48
C THR A 36 -5.96 9.79 1.44
N ILE A 37 -6.29 8.51 1.58
CA ILE A 37 -5.55 7.58 2.44
C ILE A 37 -4.46 6.92 1.60
N GLY A 38 -3.20 7.20 1.91
CA GLY A 38 -2.04 6.54 1.33
C GLY A 38 -1.53 5.41 2.23
N LEU A 39 -0.52 4.67 1.75
CA LEU A 39 0.06 3.58 2.53
C LEU A 39 0.82 4.11 3.76
N TRP A 40 1.55 5.21 3.62
CA TRP A 40 2.39 5.80 4.68
C TRP A 40 1.80 7.07 5.31
N ARG A 41 1.09 7.87 4.50
CA ARG A 41 0.51 9.15 4.90
C ARG A 41 -0.96 9.22 4.49
N SER A 42 -1.75 9.89 5.31
CA SER A 42 -3.12 10.29 4.98
C SER A 42 -3.14 11.79 4.75
N CYS A 43 -3.71 12.23 3.64
CA CYS A 43 -3.83 13.64 3.29
C CYS A 43 -5.28 14.09 3.32
N PHE A 44 -5.52 15.23 3.96
CA PHE A 44 -6.81 15.89 4.07
C PHE A 44 -6.73 17.16 3.24
N SER A 45 -7.52 17.22 2.17
CA SER A 45 -7.63 18.41 1.32
C SER A 45 -8.85 19.21 1.74
N MET A 46 -8.60 20.45 2.15
CA MET A 46 -9.62 21.49 2.33
C MET A 46 -9.39 22.56 1.26
N LEU A 47 -10.45 23.30 0.88
CA LEU A 47 -10.47 24.31 -0.20
C LEU A 47 -9.21 25.20 -0.33
N GLN A 48 -8.50 25.49 0.76
CA GLN A 48 -7.30 26.33 0.77
C GLN A 48 -6.02 25.63 1.26
N SER A 49 -6.09 24.39 1.75
CA SER A 49 -4.91 23.71 2.30
C SER A 49 -5.02 22.19 2.26
N THR A 50 -3.95 21.54 1.82
CA THR A 50 -3.76 20.10 1.97
C THR A 50 -2.83 19.83 3.14
N LYS A 51 -3.30 19.10 4.15
CA LYS A 51 -2.47 18.64 5.27
C LYS A 51 -2.26 17.14 5.18
N CYS A 52 -1.02 16.68 5.22
CA CYS A 52 -0.69 15.26 5.22
C CYS A 52 -0.10 14.84 6.56
N LEU A 53 -0.67 13.78 7.13
CA LEU A 53 -0.28 13.22 8.42
C LEU A 53 0.31 11.84 8.19
N ASN A 54 1.36 11.52 8.95
CA ASN A 54 1.89 10.16 8.97
C ASN A 54 0.87 9.27 9.69
N ILE A 55 0.54 8.13 9.09
CA ILE A 55 -0.29 7.12 9.74
C ILE A 55 0.58 6.47 10.83
N PRO A 56 0.08 6.36 12.08
CA PRO A 56 0.86 5.89 13.22
C PRO A 56 1.48 4.51 12.98
N SER A 57 2.64 4.28 13.57
CA SER A 57 3.33 2.98 13.55
C SER A 57 2.70 1.98 14.53
N SER A 58 1.95 2.44 15.52
CA SER A 58 1.21 1.62 16.47
C SER A 58 -0.26 1.54 16.09
N CYS A 59 -0.80 0.32 16.08
CA CYS A 59 -2.21 0.07 15.83
C CYS A 59 -3.09 0.08 17.09
N THR A 60 -2.50 0.45 18.23
CA THR A 60 -3.19 0.60 19.50
C THR A 60 -3.93 1.94 19.51
N LEU A 61 -5.26 1.89 19.52
CA LEU A 61 -6.07 3.07 19.77
C LEU A 61 -5.89 3.54 21.24
N PRO A 62 -6.25 4.79 21.57
CA PRO A 62 -6.19 5.31 22.94
C PRO A 62 -6.99 4.48 23.96
N ASN A 63 -7.99 3.72 23.50
CA ASN A 63 -8.79 2.81 24.32
C ASN A 63 -8.14 1.42 24.52
N GLY A 64 -6.93 1.20 24.00
CA GLY A 64 -6.22 -0.08 24.09
C GLY A 64 -6.65 -1.13 23.07
N GLU A 65 -7.65 -0.86 22.22
CA GLU A 65 -8.06 -1.78 21.18
C GLU A 65 -7.13 -1.72 19.95
N SER A 66 -6.92 -2.86 19.30
CA SER A 66 -6.17 -2.93 18.05
C SER A 66 -7.10 -2.71 16.86
N SER A 67 -6.81 -1.71 16.03
CA SER A 67 -7.56 -1.54 14.77
C SER A 67 -7.16 -2.63 13.75
N SER A 68 -8.13 -3.43 13.32
CA SER A 68 -8.01 -4.41 12.24
C SER A 68 -7.48 -3.75 10.96
N LEU A 69 -7.99 -2.56 10.64
CA LEU A 69 -7.60 -1.76 9.49
C LEU A 69 -6.13 -1.32 9.58
N CYS A 70 -5.70 -0.85 10.75
CA CYS A 70 -4.28 -0.52 10.94
C CYS A 70 -3.37 -1.75 10.79
N GLN A 71 -3.75 -2.90 11.36
CA GLN A 71 -2.97 -4.13 11.21
C GLN A 71 -2.83 -4.56 9.74
N LYS A 72 -3.92 -4.50 8.98
CA LYS A 72 -3.90 -4.77 7.54
C LYS A 72 -3.02 -3.78 6.78
N MET A 73 -3.07 -2.48 7.11
CA MET A 73 -2.19 -1.47 6.52
C MET A 73 -0.71 -1.70 6.88
N MET A 74 -0.42 -2.12 8.12
CA MET A 74 0.93 -2.46 8.56
C MET A 74 1.47 -3.71 7.84
N ALA A 75 0.64 -4.73 7.67
CA ALA A 75 0.98 -5.90 6.87
C ALA A 75 1.22 -5.51 5.40
N ALA A 76 0.33 -4.69 4.81
CA ALA A 76 0.49 -4.19 3.45
C ALA A 76 1.82 -3.44 3.26
N ARG A 77 2.19 -2.57 4.20
CA ARG A 77 3.50 -1.89 4.23
C ARG A 77 4.67 -2.86 4.25
N ALA A 78 4.62 -3.88 5.10
CA ALA A 78 5.68 -4.88 5.20
C ALA A 78 5.83 -5.64 3.88
N PHE A 79 4.74 -6.14 3.31
CA PHE A 79 4.76 -6.86 2.03
C PHE A 79 5.25 -6.01 0.86
N VAL A 80 4.79 -4.77 0.74
CA VAL A 80 5.26 -3.84 -0.29
C VAL A 80 6.75 -3.54 -0.14
N THR A 81 7.22 -3.34 1.09
CA THR A 81 8.64 -3.08 1.37
C THR A 81 9.51 -4.28 1.00
N VAL A 82 9.10 -5.49 1.40
CA VAL A 82 9.79 -6.74 1.06
C VAL A 82 9.80 -6.94 -0.46
N ALA A 83 8.69 -6.69 -1.15
CA ALA A 83 8.62 -6.76 -2.61
C ALA A 83 9.64 -5.79 -3.26
N CYS A 84 9.70 -4.53 -2.79
CA CYS A 84 10.68 -3.57 -3.31
C CYS A 84 12.13 -4.03 -3.10
N ILE A 85 12.46 -4.59 -1.93
CA ILE A 85 13.82 -5.09 -1.63
C ILE A 85 14.18 -6.27 -2.55
N ILE A 86 13.27 -7.24 -2.67
CA ILE A 86 13.50 -8.43 -3.50
C ILE A 86 13.60 -8.04 -4.98
N SER A 87 12.79 -7.10 -5.45
CA SER A 87 12.87 -6.55 -6.81
C SER A 87 14.21 -5.83 -7.08
N GLY A 88 14.71 -5.06 -6.12
CA GLY A 88 16.04 -4.45 -6.21
C GLY A 88 17.14 -5.51 -6.28
N ALA A 89 17.06 -6.54 -5.44
CA ALA A 89 18.02 -7.65 -5.46
C ALA A 89 18.00 -8.42 -6.78
N SER A 90 16.82 -8.70 -7.34
CA SER A 90 16.71 -9.38 -8.63
C SER A 90 17.28 -8.55 -9.79
N ALA A 91 17.04 -7.23 -9.79
CA ALA A 91 17.63 -6.32 -10.77
C ALA A 91 19.17 -6.31 -10.70
N ILE A 92 19.75 -6.29 -9.49
CA ILE A 92 21.21 -6.37 -9.30
C ILE A 92 21.75 -7.72 -9.79
N CYS A 93 21.08 -8.84 -9.50
CA CYS A 93 21.49 -10.15 -10.00
C CYS A 93 21.48 -10.22 -11.53
N LEU A 94 20.45 -9.65 -12.18
CA LEU A 94 20.37 -9.58 -13.64
C LEU A 94 21.45 -8.69 -14.23
N PHE A 95 21.72 -7.54 -13.61
CA PHE A 95 22.75 -6.63 -14.09
C PHE A 95 24.15 -7.26 -13.97
N ALA A 96 24.43 -7.94 -12.85
CA ALA A 96 25.67 -8.69 -12.67
C ALA A 96 25.84 -9.80 -13.72
N TYR A 97 24.75 -10.48 -14.07
CA TYR A 97 24.73 -11.48 -15.14
C TYR A 97 25.07 -10.88 -16.51
N ILE A 98 24.49 -9.72 -16.85
CA ILE A 98 24.74 -9.04 -18.15
C ILE A 98 26.20 -8.57 -18.25
N LEU A 99 26.75 -8.02 -17.16
CA LEU A 99 28.13 -7.52 -17.16
C LEU A 99 29.18 -8.64 -17.20
N GLN A 100 28.89 -9.79 -16.60
CA GLN A 100 29.79 -10.94 -16.61
C GLN A 100 29.52 -11.78 -17.86
N SER A 101 30.28 -11.52 -18.93
CA SER A 101 30.26 -12.25 -20.21
C SER A 101 30.69 -13.73 -20.07
N ILE A 102 29.97 -14.54 -19.29
CA ILE A 102 30.36 -15.92 -18.99
C ILE A 102 29.14 -16.84 -18.95
N ASN A 103 29.19 -17.87 -19.81
CA ASN A 103 28.22 -18.98 -19.95
C ASN A 103 28.03 -19.87 -18.70
N LYS A 104 28.57 -19.51 -17.52
CA LYS A 104 28.58 -20.37 -16.31
C LYS A 104 27.55 -19.98 -15.25
N TYR A 105 26.73 -18.96 -15.49
CA TYR A 105 25.84 -18.40 -14.46
C TYR A 105 24.36 -18.83 -14.58
N GLN A 106 24.07 -20.01 -15.13
CA GLN A 106 22.70 -20.54 -15.15
C GLN A 106 22.04 -20.57 -13.75
N LYS A 107 22.84 -20.81 -12.69
CA LYS A 107 22.36 -20.74 -11.30
C LYS A 107 21.87 -19.35 -10.89
N VAL A 108 22.52 -18.28 -11.37
CA VAL A 108 22.13 -16.88 -11.07
C VAL A 108 20.78 -16.55 -11.73
N ILE A 109 20.56 -17.04 -12.96
CA ILE A 109 19.27 -16.89 -13.64
C ILE A 109 18.15 -17.56 -12.85
N ILE A 110 18.37 -18.80 -12.36
CA ILE A 110 17.37 -19.52 -11.55
C ILE A 110 17.06 -18.75 -10.26
N ILE A 111 18.08 -18.27 -9.54
CA ILE A 111 17.89 -17.47 -8.31
C ILE A 111 17.12 -16.19 -8.63
N SER A 112 17.49 -15.49 -9.71
CA SER A 112 16.78 -14.29 -10.13
C SER A 112 15.31 -14.56 -10.46
N LYS A 113 15.00 -15.69 -11.10
CA LYS A 113 13.60 -16.10 -11.38
C LYS A 113 12.82 -16.27 -10.07
N ILE A 114 13.38 -17.00 -9.11
CA ILE A 114 12.75 -17.22 -7.79
C ILE A 114 12.50 -15.88 -7.09
N LEU A 115 13.50 -14.99 -7.05
CA LEU A 115 13.37 -13.66 -6.44
C LEU A 115 12.26 -12.85 -7.13
N THR A 116 12.21 -12.82 -8.46
CA THR A 116 11.17 -12.10 -9.20
C THR A 116 9.77 -12.63 -8.88
N PHE A 117 9.58 -13.95 -8.80
CA PHE A 117 8.31 -14.55 -8.41
C PHE A 117 7.92 -14.24 -6.96
N SER A 118 8.86 -14.31 -6.02
CA SER A 118 8.62 -13.95 -4.61
C SER A 118 8.25 -12.47 -4.47
N SER A 119 8.93 -11.58 -5.20
CA SER A 119 8.62 -10.15 -5.25
C SER A 119 7.21 -9.90 -5.78
N LEU A 120 6.83 -10.60 -6.86
CA LEU A 120 5.51 -10.48 -7.46
C LEU A 120 4.43 -10.90 -6.46
N LEU A 121 4.59 -12.05 -5.82
CA LEU A 121 3.62 -12.57 -4.86
C LEU A 121 3.48 -11.62 -3.65
N ALA A 122 4.59 -11.14 -3.09
CA ALA A 122 4.59 -10.17 -2.01
C ALA A 122 3.93 -8.85 -2.43
N GLY A 123 4.22 -8.36 -3.63
CA GLY A 123 3.62 -7.13 -4.17
C GLY A 123 2.11 -7.24 -4.33
N VAL A 124 1.62 -8.35 -4.91
CA VAL A 124 0.18 -8.63 -5.05
C VAL A 124 -0.49 -8.66 -3.69
N ILE A 125 0.04 -9.43 -2.74
CA ILE A 125 -0.53 -9.53 -1.38
C ILE A 125 -0.58 -8.14 -0.71
N GLY A 126 0.52 -7.38 -0.76
CA GLY A 126 0.60 -6.06 -0.14
C GLY A 126 -0.40 -5.07 -0.74
N ILE A 127 -0.52 -5.03 -2.07
CA ILE A 127 -1.45 -4.14 -2.76
C ILE A 127 -2.90 -4.55 -2.52
N THR A 128 -3.22 -5.85 -2.57
CA THR A 128 -4.57 -6.34 -2.29
C THR A 128 -4.99 -6.00 -0.86
N LEU A 129 -4.12 -6.20 0.14
CA LEU A 129 -4.40 -5.81 1.53
C LEU A 129 -4.61 -4.30 1.66
N GLY A 130 -3.79 -3.50 0.97
CA GLY A 130 -3.94 -2.04 0.94
C GLY A 130 -5.28 -1.59 0.36
N ILE A 131 -5.64 -2.11 -0.82
CA ILE A 131 -6.90 -1.77 -1.50
C ILE A 131 -8.09 -2.18 -0.65
N VAL A 132 -8.14 -3.44 -0.18
CA VAL A 132 -9.25 -3.95 0.64
C VAL A 132 -9.43 -3.12 1.91
N SER A 133 -8.35 -2.64 2.52
CA SER A 133 -8.44 -1.79 3.71
C SER A 133 -9.01 -0.40 3.41
N THR A 134 -8.94 0.07 2.16
CA THR A 134 -9.46 1.37 1.72
C THR A 134 -10.87 1.31 1.11
N THR A 135 -11.36 0.14 0.71
CA THR A 135 -12.72 -0.03 0.18
C THR A 135 -13.76 -0.31 1.26
N ASP A 136 -13.34 -0.75 2.45
CA ASP A 136 -14.22 -1.14 3.56
C ASP A 136 -14.72 0.08 4.35
N ASN A 137 -15.46 0.97 3.68
CA ASN A 137 -15.80 2.31 4.17
C ASN A 137 -16.99 2.39 5.12
N GLY A 138 -17.51 1.27 5.62
CA GLY A 138 -18.51 1.25 6.69
C GLY A 138 -19.74 2.14 6.46
N GLY A 139 -20.11 2.47 5.21
CA GLY A 139 -21.25 3.33 4.89
C GLY A 139 -21.05 4.84 5.08
N LEU A 140 -19.82 5.34 5.31
CA LEU A 140 -19.57 6.78 5.34
C LEU A 140 -19.67 7.40 3.92
N PRO A 141 -20.28 8.58 3.77
CA PRO A 141 -20.35 9.32 2.50
C PRO A 141 -19.01 10.01 2.16
N ILE A 142 -17.89 9.35 2.40
CA ILE A 142 -16.57 9.85 2.03
C ILE A 142 -16.24 9.26 0.68
N LYS A 143 -16.13 10.09 -0.34
CA LYS A 143 -15.71 9.69 -1.68
C LYS A 143 -14.22 9.32 -1.64
N ILE A 144 -13.92 8.07 -1.33
CA ILE A 144 -12.55 7.58 -1.36
C ILE A 144 -12.12 7.46 -2.82
N SER A 145 -11.37 8.47 -3.26
CA SER A 145 -10.71 8.42 -4.56
C SER A 145 -9.50 7.50 -4.46
N VAL A 146 -9.40 6.54 -5.38
CA VAL A 146 -8.21 5.70 -5.51
C VAL A 146 -7.05 6.62 -5.87
N SER A 147 -6.08 6.74 -4.94
CA SER A 147 -4.90 7.56 -5.17
C SER A 147 -4.17 7.11 -6.44
N VAL A 148 -3.61 8.06 -7.18
CA VAL A 148 -2.70 7.80 -8.31
C VAL A 148 -1.62 6.77 -7.93
N GLY A 149 -1.19 6.75 -6.67
CA GLY A 149 -0.23 5.77 -6.16
C GLY A 149 -0.71 4.32 -6.23
N ALA A 150 -2.00 4.05 -6.02
CA ALA A 150 -2.55 2.69 -6.15
C ALA A 150 -2.59 2.23 -7.62
N ILE A 151 -2.89 3.15 -8.55
CA ILE A 151 -2.85 2.88 -9.99
C ILE A 151 -1.40 2.56 -10.41
N LEU A 152 -0.43 3.36 -9.97
CA LEU A 152 0.99 3.11 -10.22
C LEU A 152 1.46 1.77 -9.64
N ALA A 153 0.98 1.40 -8.46
CA ALA A 153 1.32 0.12 -7.85
C ALA A 153 0.77 -1.08 -8.66
N ILE A 154 -0.47 -0.98 -9.16
CA ILE A 154 -1.06 -2.00 -10.05
C ILE A 154 -0.25 -2.10 -11.36
N LEU A 155 0.11 -0.97 -11.96
CA LEU A 155 0.94 -0.94 -13.16
C LEU A 155 2.32 -1.57 -12.91
N ALA A 156 2.94 -1.29 -11.77
CA ALA A 156 4.23 -1.89 -11.40
C ALA A 156 4.12 -3.42 -11.26
N VAL A 157 3.04 -3.93 -10.67
CA VAL A 157 2.78 -5.38 -10.61
C VAL A 157 2.60 -5.97 -12.00
N ALA A 158 1.86 -5.31 -12.88
CA ALA A 158 1.66 -5.77 -14.25
C ALA A 158 2.98 -5.85 -15.03
N ILE A 159 3.84 -4.83 -14.89
CA ILE A 159 5.18 -4.82 -15.51
C ILE A 159 6.06 -5.94 -14.93
N ASN A 160 6.05 -6.13 -13.61
CA ASN A 160 6.80 -7.21 -12.97
C ASN A 160 6.31 -8.60 -13.42
N LEU A 161 5.01 -8.78 -13.62
CA LEU A 161 4.43 -10.02 -14.15
C LEU A 161 4.94 -10.28 -15.57
N ILE A 162 4.93 -9.26 -16.45
CA ILE A 162 5.47 -9.39 -17.81
C ILE A 162 6.96 -9.76 -17.76
N GLY A 163 7.75 -9.07 -16.92
CA GLY A 163 9.17 -9.39 -16.72
C GLY A 163 9.40 -10.83 -16.23
N ALA A 164 8.57 -11.31 -15.30
CA ALA A 164 8.62 -12.68 -14.81
C ALA A 164 8.33 -13.69 -15.94
N VAL A 165 7.29 -13.46 -16.74
CA VAL A 165 6.93 -14.32 -17.88
C VAL A 165 8.03 -14.31 -18.95
N LEU A 166 8.56 -13.14 -19.31
CA LEU A 166 9.67 -13.03 -20.27
C LEU A 166 10.91 -13.78 -19.77
N SER A 167 11.21 -13.71 -18.47
CA SER A 167 12.35 -14.44 -17.90
C SER A 167 12.21 -15.96 -18.08
N LEU A 168 10.98 -16.52 -18.06
CA LEU A 168 10.75 -17.94 -18.29
C LEU A 168 11.06 -18.38 -19.73
N LEU A 169 10.93 -17.46 -20.70
CA LEU A 169 11.22 -17.74 -22.11
C LEU A 169 12.71 -17.76 -22.42
N VAL A 170 13.53 -17.09 -21.60
CA VAL A 170 14.99 -17.15 -21.68
C VAL A 170 15.47 -18.50 -21.15
N ARG A 171 15.94 -19.35 -22.06
CA ARG A 171 16.56 -20.66 -21.81
C ARG A 171 18.08 -20.54 -21.73
#